data_AF-A0AAW2TLV7-F1
#
_entry.id   AF-A0AAW2TLV7-F1
#
_cell.length_a   1.000
_cell.length_b   1.000
_cell.length_c   1.000
_cell.angle_alpha   90.00
_cell.angle_beta   90.00
_cell.angle_gamma   90.00
#
_symmetry.space_group_name_H-M   'P 1'
#
loop_
_entity.id
_entity.type
_entity.pdbx_description
1 polymer ?
#
loop_
_entity_poly.entity_id
_entity_poly.type
_entity_poly.pdbx_seq_one_letter_code
_entity_poly.pdbx_strand_id
1 'polypeptide(L)' 'MGEASYILGIKIYRDRSRRLLGLTQSLYIEKVLKRFKMEHSKRGLLPMRHGIKLSKKQSPKTDEKLKTMSNIPMPQP' A
#
# COMPACT_ATOMS: atom_id res chain seq x y z
N MET A 1 21.42 5.06 14.90
CA MET A 1 20.09 5.30 14.31
C MET A 1 19.35 3.97 14.24
N GLY A 2 18.21 3.85 14.92
CA GLY A 2 17.43 2.61 14.99
C GLY A 2 16.66 2.31 13.70
N GLU A 3 15.97 1.17 13.68
CA GLU A 3 15.14 0.75 12.55
C GLU A 3 13.83 1.56 12.48
N ALA A 4 13.52 2.12 11.30
CA ALA A 4 12.31 2.88 11.09
C ALA A 4 11.07 1.98 11.16
N SER A 5 10.20 2.22 12.14
CA SER A 5 8.98 1.43 12.35
C SER A 5 7.74 2.08 11.74
N TYR A 6 7.81 3.36 11.38
CA TYR A 6 6.70 4.13 10.80
C TYR A 6 7.22 5.14 9.76
N ILE A 7 6.46 5.30 8.67
CA ILE A 7 6.65 6.36 7.67
C ILE A 7 5.30 6.97 7.32
N LEU A 8 5.13 8.29 7.49
CA LEU A 8 3.89 9.01 7.17
C LEU A 8 2.62 8.35 7.76
N GLY A 9 2.71 7.74 8.95
CA GLY A 9 1.60 7.02 9.60
C GLY A 9 1.34 5.60 9.06
N ILE A 10 2.16 5.11 8.14
CA ILE A 10 2.19 3.72 7.68
C ILE A 10 3.18 2.95 8.56
N LYS A 11 2.72 1.88 9.19
CA LYS A 11 3.57 1.00 9.99
C LYS A 11 4.37 0.08 9.07
N ILE A 12 5.67 -0.02 9.33
CA ILE A 12 6.60 -0.88 8.59
C ILE A 12 6.86 -2.13 9.42
N TYR A 13 6.64 -3.29 8.83
CA TYR A 13 7.05 -4.60 9.36
C TYR A 13 8.21 -5.11 8.51
N ARG A 14 9.31 -5.50 9.15
CA ARG A 14 10.47 -6.05 8.45
C ARG A 14 10.91 -7.35 9.09
N ASP A 15 10.96 -8.40 8.29
CA ASP A 15 11.54 -9.68 8.66
C ASP A 15 12.74 -9.93 7.73
N ARG A 16 13.94 -9.69 8.26
CA ARG A 16 15.19 -9.85 7.49
C ARG A 16 15.54 -11.32 7.23
N SER A 17 15.16 -12.22 8.15
CA SER A 17 15.40 -13.65 8.00
C SER A 17 14.65 -14.20 6.77
N ARG A 18 13.41 -13.75 6.58
CA ARG A 18 12.57 -14.14 5.45
C ARG A 18 12.65 -13.17 4.26
N ARG A 19 13.43 -12.10 4.38
CA ARG A 19 13.52 -10.99 3.40
C ARG A 19 12.15 -10.39 3.06
N LEU A 20 11.27 -10.28 4.05
CA LEU A 20 9.92 -9.73 3.90
C LEU A 20 9.89 -8.28 4.41
N LEU A 21 9.23 -7.43 3.64
CA LEU A 21 8.87 -6.08 4.01
C LEU A 21 7.35 -5.94 3.87
N GLY A 22 6.67 -5.69 4.98
CA GLY A 22 5.24 -5.45 5.05
C GLY A 22 4.96 -4.00 5.41
N LEU A 23 3.90 -3.45 4.84
CA LEU A 23 3.38 -2.12 5.18
C LEU A 23 1.94 -2.29 5.63
N THR A 24 1.56 -1.67 6.75
CA THR A 24 0.17 -1.68 7.22
C THR A 24 -0.28 -0.28 7.60
N GLN A 25 -1.51 0.04 7.22
CA GLN A 25 -2.20 1.28 7.55
C GLN A 25 -3.50 1.00 8.31
N SER A 26 -3.56 -0.11 9.06
CA SER A 26 -4.77 -0.54 9.79
C SER A 26 -5.40 0.57 10.63
N LEU A 27 -4.58 1.35 11.33
CA LEU A 27 -5.03 2.49 12.14
C LEU A 27 -5.70 3.61 11.31
N TYR A 28 -5.23 3.84 10.09
CA TYR A 28 -5.86 4.80 9.18
C TYR A 28 -7.23 4.30 8.72
N ILE A 29 -7.32 3.02 8.36
CA ILE A 29 -8.57 2.38 7.97
C ILE A 29 -9.59 2.48 9.10
N GLU A 30 -9.21 2.13 10.34
CA GLU A 30 -10.07 2.27 11.52
C GLU A 30 -10.55 3.72 11.72
N LYS A 31 -9.63 4.68 11.58
CA LYS A 31 -9.95 6.11 11.71
C LYS A 31 -10.96 6.59 10.65
N VAL A 32 -10.80 6.15 9.41
CA VAL A 32 -11.73 6.48 8.32
C VAL A 32 -13.09 5.82 8.54
N LEU A 33 -13.11 4.54 8.90
CA LEU A 33 -14.37 3.83 9.20
C LEU A 33 -15.14 4.52 10.31
N LYS A 34 -14.48 4.90 11.40
CA LYS A 34 -15.10 5.64 12.51
C LYS A 34 -15.62 7.02 12.10
N ARG A 35 -14.87 7.75 11.27
CA ARG A 35 -15.28 9.08 10.77
C ARG A 35 -16.59 9.02 9.98
N PHE A 36 -16.81 7.95 9.22
CA PHE A 36 -17.99 7.78 8.38
C PHE A 36 -19.06 6.86 9.02
N LYS A 37 -18.92 6.48 10.30
CA LYS A 37 -19.83 5.58 11.02
C LYS A 37 -20.00 4.20 10.35
N MET A 38 -18.91 3.68 9.80
CA MET A 38 -18.85 2.42 9.05
C MET A 38 -18.18 1.28 9.82
N GLU A 39 -18.02 1.39 11.14
CA GLU A 39 -17.30 0.42 11.98
C GLU A 39 -17.89 -1.00 11.89
N HIS A 40 -19.21 -1.10 11.65
CA HIS A 40 -19.95 -2.35 11.53
C HIS A 40 -20.37 -2.68 10.10
N SER A 41 -19.89 -1.93 9.11
CA SER A 41 -20.24 -2.18 7.71
C SER A 41 -19.62 -3.48 7.21
N LYS A 42 -20.32 -4.18 6.31
CA LYS A 42 -19.75 -5.35 5.64
C LYS A 42 -18.53 -4.92 4.84
N ARG A 43 -17.51 -5.78 4.82
CA ARG A 43 -16.28 -5.56 4.03
C ARG A 43 -16.69 -5.46 2.55
N GLY A 44 -16.74 -4.23 2.01
CA GLY A 44 -17.02 -3.97 0.61
C GLY A 44 -15.84 -4.35 -0.29
N LEU A 45 -16.00 -4.23 -1.61
CA LEU A 45 -14.85 -4.28 -2.52
C LEU A 45 -13.89 -3.15 -2.14
N LEU A 46 -12.67 -3.49 -1.77
CA LEU A 46 -11.63 -2.46 -1.66
C LEU A 46 -11.30 -1.95 -3.08
N PRO A 47 -11.01 -0.65 -3.24
CA PRO A 47 -10.56 -0.10 -4.53
C PRO A 47 -9.27 -0.77 -5.03
N MET A 48 -8.51 -1.42 -4.14
CA MET A 48 -7.42 -2.32 -4.49
C MET A 48 -7.85 -3.80 -4.45
N ARG A 49 -7.52 -4.55 -5.51
CA ARG A 49 -7.61 -6.02 -5.48
C ARG A 49 -6.60 -6.58 -4.48
N HIS A 50 -7.11 -7.32 -3.50
CA HIS A 50 -6.29 -8.06 -2.53
C HIS A 50 -5.51 -9.19 -3.22
N GLY A 51 -4.34 -9.53 -2.70
CA GLY A 51 -3.60 -10.72 -3.14
C GLY A 51 -2.90 -10.62 -4.50
N ILE A 52 -2.77 -9.42 -5.07
CA ILE A 52 -1.93 -9.23 -6.26
C ILE A 52 -0.48 -9.56 -5.90
N LYS A 53 0.08 -10.60 -6.52
CA LYS A 53 1.51 -10.89 -6.47
C LYS A 53 2.20 -10.11 -7.57
N LEU A 54 2.93 -9.07 -7.19
CA LEU A 54 3.77 -8.33 -8.11
C LEU A 54 5.02 -9.16 -8.46
N SER A 55 5.40 -9.17 -9.72
CA SER A 55 6.62 -9.81 -10.20
C SER A 55 7.54 -8.82 -10.91
N LYS A 56 8.83 -9.15 -11.02
CA LYS A 56 9.80 -8.34 -11.80
C LYS A 56 9.38 -8.13 -13.26
N LYS A 57 8.51 -8.97 -13.82
CA LYS A 57 8.02 -8.78 -15.20
C LYS A 57 7.11 -7.55 -15.34
N GLN A 58 6.51 -7.10 -14.23
CA GLN A 58 5.65 -5.91 -14.18
C GLN A 58 6.42 -4.61 -13.94
N SER A 59 7.74 -4.67 -13.77
CA SER A 59 8.54 -3.45 -13.72
C SER A 59 8.52 -2.76 -15.10
N PRO A 60 8.51 -1.42 -15.16
CA PRO A 60 8.76 -0.71 -16.39
C PRO A 60 10.15 -1.10 -16.93
N LYS A 61 10.24 -1.34 -18.24
CA LYS A 61 11.48 -1.78 -18.92
C LYS A 61 11.97 -0.80 -19.97
N THR A 62 11.11 0.09 -20.44
CA THR A 62 11.42 1.10 -21.46
C THR A 62 11.41 2.48 -20.85
N ASP A 63 12.24 3.37 -21.40
CA ASP A 63 12.35 4.77 -20.96
C ASP A 63 10.99 5.48 -21.03
N GLU A 64 10.19 5.17 -22.05
CA GLU A 64 8.82 5.66 -22.19
C GLU A 64 7.93 5.22 -21.02
N LYS A 65 7.94 3.93 -20.64
CA LYS A 65 7.17 3.45 -19.49
C LYS A 65 7.65 4.04 -18.17
N LEU A 66 8.95 4.28 -18.03
CA LEU A 66 9.52 4.95 -16.86
C LEU A 66 9.00 6.39 -16.76
N LYS A 67 9.02 7.15 -17.87
CA LYS A 67 8.48 8.52 -17.94
C LYS A 67 6.97 8.59 -17.75
N THR A 68 6.23 7.61 -18.27
CA THR A 68 4.78 7.52 -18.04
C THR A 68 4.49 7.27 -16.56
N MET A 69 5.20 6.34 -15.93
CA MET A 69 5.00 6.03 -14.50
C MET A 69 5.53 7.12 -13.56
N SER A 70 6.48 7.96 -13.98
CA SER A 70 6.93 9.12 -13.18
C SER A 70 5.90 10.25 -13.12
N ASN A 71 5.04 10.35 -14.15
CA ASN A 71 4.14 11.48 -14.33
C ASN A 71 2.67 11.16 -14.04
N ILE A 72 2.32 9.92 -13.71
CA ILE A 72 0.95 9.54 -13.35
C ILE A 72 0.75 9.74 -11.83
N PRO A 73 -0.08 10.70 -11.40
CA PRO A 73 -0.64 10.65 -10.05
C PRO A 73 -1.51 9.39 -9.95
N MET A 74 -1.40 8.64 -8.86
CA MET A 74 -2.24 7.45 -8.62
C MET A 74 -3.69 7.74 -9.04
N PRO A 75 -4.23 7.07 -10.08
CA PRO A 75 -5.57 7.36 -10.55
C PRO A 75 -6.55 7.08 -9.41
N GLN A 76 -7.27 8.13 -9.00
CA GLN A 76 -8.33 8.03 -8.01
C GLN A 76 -9.50 7.27 -8.65
N PRO A 77 -10.16 6.35 -7.91
CA PRO A 77 -11.35 5.64 -8.38
C PRO A 77 -12.55 6.56 -8.57
#